data_AF-A0A3G9CZN0-F1
#
_entry.id   AF-A0A3G9CZN0-F1
#
_cell.length_a   1.000
_cell.length_b   1.000
_cell.length_c   1.000
_cell.angle_alpha   90.00
_cell.angle_beta   90.00
_cell.angle_gamma   90.00
#
_symmetry.space_group_name_H-M   'P 1'
#
loop_
_entity.id
_entity.type
_entity.pdbx_description
1 polymer ?
#
loop_
_entity_poly.entity_id
_entity_poly.type
_entity_poly.pdbx_seq_one_letter_code
_entity_poly.pdbx_strand_id
1 'polypeptide(L)'
;MKKALYLTVFITSLLILISNASAAQLSYNEISNASKIITDQASKTGQIPSQITVNNKNITLDDYLYAASTTTINLNTNKKTNISTNNYKPPTNPPNNTATGKLTKTTYLQVAQNIKKYMETNGRSPSYATTTIGKINYQSLIYTYAKIINFYNTNGRLPNYVTVKGVKIVSSDVVGNPSTPSTGKTPSDVWNLLINGNSTARDVLDVASDVIIFIEEQGKVPETVKLSDKLTVNPGQFLYLASQMILYLDNLTSSDTSKALQAANNYNSFIEELKTMATTRINPAPSPVNGVAMGELTRADYIDLAKRLRTFIKTYGRLPNLVTSPIGNLGCDFLLLEFSKVLSSYRGNGTLPAGIETYSDIFKFETPVIAGYLGAYNIQVTSDYVKATGKCSCGSKSYSNYYTSAFVNYCPCCGRYGTLAFEQGGAADGNYEGMWYCTYCDADYCLACGKIHVSGKNMFLTPYTLEGLRGSSSDVITMKYNYKVFRIFQDSYAYKDIYSKVDDSYTMVKYVNGTIFRFY
;
A
#
# COMPACT_ATOMS: atom_id res chain seq x y z
N MET A 1 38.71 52.46 44.28
CA MET A 1 38.09 51.12 44.16
C MET A 1 36.80 51.19 43.33
N LYS A 2 36.86 51.37 42.00
CA LYS A 2 35.69 51.27 41.08
C LYS A 2 36.06 50.84 39.65
N LYS A 3 37.22 50.19 39.44
CA LYS A 3 37.64 49.68 38.11
C LYS A 3 37.88 48.17 38.05
N ALA A 4 37.64 47.43 39.14
CA ALA A 4 37.90 46.00 39.22
C ALA A 4 36.64 45.11 39.21
N LEU A 5 35.43 45.68 39.10
CA LEU A 5 34.16 44.94 39.20
C LEU A 5 33.42 44.79 37.85
N TYR A 6 34.04 45.17 36.73
CA TYR A 6 33.47 44.96 35.40
C TYR A 6 34.22 43.91 34.58
N LEU A 7 35.30 43.32 35.11
CA LEU A 7 36.12 42.34 34.41
C LEU A 7 35.86 40.88 34.85
N THR A 8 35.15 40.65 35.95
CA THR A 8 34.83 39.31 36.45
C THR A 8 33.42 38.81 36.11
N VAL A 9 32.56 39.66 35.56
CA VAL A 9 31.21 39.27 35.09
C VAL A 9 31.18 38.96 33.58
N PHE A 10 32.29 39.21 32.87
CA PHE A 10 32.39 38.96 31.42
C PHE A 10 33.14 37.66 31.05
N ILE A 11 33.64 36.89 32.03
CA ILE A 11 34.51 35.71 31.82
C ILE A 11 33.86 34.37 32.26
N THR A 12 32.59 34.35 32.70
CA THR A 12 31.93 33.10 33.12
C THR A 12 30.65 32.73 32.35
N SER A 13 30.29 33.44 31.27
CA SER A 13 29.13 33.07 30.43
C SER A 13 29.46 32.88 28.94
N LEU A 14 30.72 32.58 28.62
CA LEU A 14 31.04 31.92 27.36
C LEU A 14 31.10 30.41 27.61
N LEU A 15 29.97 29.83 28.03
CA LEU A 15 29.72 28.43 27.72
C LEU A 15 29.60 28.38 26.20
N ILE A 16 30.70 27.94 25.58
CA ILE A 16 30.73 27.48 24.21
C ILE A 16 29.67 26.40 24.13
N LEU A 17 28.46 26.76 23.67
CA LEU A 17 27.59 25.84 22.98
C LEU A 17 28.37 25.45 21.73
N ILE A 18 29.28 24.48 21.89
CA ILE A 18 29.58 23.56 20.81
C ILE A 18 28.22 22.92 20.59
N SER A 19 27.42 23.51 19.72
CA SER A 19 26.44 22.73 19.02
C SER A 19 27.29 21.64 18.39
N ASN A 20 27.22 20.43 18.97
CA ASN A 20 27.39 19.25 18.17
C ASN A 20 26.29 19.41 17.13
N ALA A 21 26.60 20.09 16.02
CA ALA A 21 25.81 20.05 14.82
C ALA A 21 25.77 18.56 14.51
N SER A 22 24.68 17.91 14.91
CA SER A 22 24.47 16.50 14.62
C SER A 22 24.66 16.38 13.11
N ALA A 23 25.69 15.66 12.69
CA ALA A 23 25.99 15.50 11.28
C ALA A 23 24.70 15.05 10.60
N ALA A 24 24.25 15.79 9.58
CA ALA A 24 22.96 15.52 8.95
C ALA A 24 23.00 14.08 8.42
N GLN A 25 22.19 13.17 8.95
CA GLN A 25 22.26 11.76 8.59
C GLN A 25 21.13 11.39 7.63
N LEU A 26 21.42 10.69 6.55
CA LEU A 26 20.42 10.12 5.65
C LEU A 26 20.33 8.61 5.89
N SER A 27 19.13 8.13 6.16
CA SER A 27 18.82 6.70 6.22
C SER A 27 18.86 6.07 4.82
N TYR A 28 19.04 4.75 4.77
CA TYR A 28 18.95 4.01 3.51
C TYR A 28 17.61 4.26 2.78
N ASN A 29 16.50 4.31 3.52
CA ASN A 29 15.17 4.53 2.97
C ASN A 29 15.04 5.94 2.37
N GLU A 30 15.60 6.97 3.01
CA GLU A 30 15.61 8.33 2.46
C GLU A 30 16.43 8.41 1.16
N ILE A 31 17.60 7.76 1.13
CA ILE A 31 18.45 7.69 -0.07
C ILE A 31 17.74 6.92 -1.19
N SER A 32 17.05 5.83 -0.85
CA SER A 32 16.24 5.03 -1.77
C SER A 32 15.10 5.85 -2.37
N ASN A 33 14.34 6.56 -1.54
CA ASN A 33 13.23 7.41 -1.99
C ASN A 33 13.71 8.57 -2.86
N ALA A 34 14.81 9.23 -2.48
CA ALA A 34 15.46 10.23 -3.32
C ALA A 34 15.89 9.67 -4.68
N SER A 35 16.46 8.45 -4.69
CA SER A 35 16.85 7.75 -5.93
C SER A 35 15.66 7.45 -6.83
N LYS A 36 14.51 7.09 -6.26
CA LYS A 36 13.25 6.93 -6.98
C LYS A 36 12.81 8.26 -7.62
N ILE A 37 12.72 9.33 -6.85
CA ILE A 37 12.33 10.67 -7.34
C ILE A 37 13.21 11.12 -8.51
N ILE A 38 14.53 11.05 -8.34
CA ILE A 38 15.49 11.43 -9.39
C ILE A 38 15.30 10.58 -10.65
N THR A 39 15.13 9.26 -10.50
CA THR A 39 15.03 8.36 -11.64
C THR A 39 13.72 8.54 -12.39
N ASP A 40 12.62 8.70 -11.67
CA ASP A 40 11.28 8.90 -12.24
C ASP A 40 11.24 10.20 -13.05
N GLN A 41 11.78 11.29 -12.50
CA GLN A 41 11.81 12.57 -13.20
C GLN A 41 12.73 12.51 -14.44
N ALA A 42 13.96 12.03 -14.28
CA ALA A 42 14.91 11.95 -15.40
C ALA A 42 14.44 11.05 -16.53
N SER A 43 13.75 9.97 -16.22
CA SER A 43 13.23 9.05 -17.24
C SER A 43 12.06 9.66 -18.04
N LYS A 44 11.36 10.65 -17.47
CA LYS A 44 10.23 11.34 -18.12
C LYS A 44 10.65 12.59 -18.88
N THR A 45 11.54 13.40 -18.31
CA THR A 45 11.83 14.75 -18.81
C THR A 45 13.25 14.91 -19.35
N GLY A 46 14.13 13.93 -19.13
CA GLY A 46 15.57 14.10 -19.33
C GLY A 46 16.20 15.08 -18.34
N GLN A 47 15.50 15.42 -17.24
CA GLN A 47 15.96 16.35 -16.23
C GLN A 47 15.86 15.75 -14.82
N ILE A 48 16.77 16.12 -13.93
CA ILE A 48 16.74 15.80 -12.49
C ILE A 48 16.23 16.99 -11.68
N PRO A 49 15.59 16.78 -10.51
CA PRO A 49 15.10 17.87 -9.68
C PRO A 49 16.22 18.78 -9.20
N SER A 50 15.93 20.07 -9.02
CA SER A 50 16.86 21.04 -8.42
C SER A 50 16.95 20.94 -6.89
N GLN A 51 15.92 20.37 -6.25
CA GLN A 51 15.85 20.10 -4.82
C GLN A 51 15.14 18.77 -4.55
N ILE A 52 15.56 18.05 -3.52
CA ILE A 52 14.94 16.79 -3.13
C ILE A 52 14.41 16.94 -1.70
N THR A 53 13.15 16.57 -1.48
CA THR A 53 12.56 16.56 -0.13
C THR A 53 11.97 15.18 0.16
N VAL A 54 12.49 14.51 1.19
CA VAL A 54 12.01 13.21 1.68
C VAL A 54 11.76 13.33 3.18
N ASN A 55 10.61 12.85 3.67
CA ASN A 55 10.24 12.90 5.10
C ASN A 55 10.41 14.30 5.73
N ASN A 56 9.96 15.35 5.04
CA ASN A 56 10.12 16.76 5.44
C ASN A 56 11.57 17.25 5.59
N LYS A 57 12.55 16.45 5.16
CA LYS A 57 13.97 16.80 5.14
C LYS A 57 14.38 17.21 3.73
N ASN A 58 14.92 18.42 3.62
CA ASN A 58 15.55 18.88 2.38
C ASN A 58 16.92 18.22 2.24
N ILE A 59 17.12 17.55 1.12
CA ILE A 59 18.35 16.86 0.73
C ILE A 59 18.91 17.61 -0.48
N THR A 60 20.12 18.15 -0.34
CA THR A 60 20.81 18.79 -1.48
C THR A 60 21.25 17.71 -2.47
N LEU A 61 21.35 18.04 -3.75
CA LEU A 61 21.88 17.12 -4.77
C LEU A 61 23.32 16.66 -4.45
N ASP A 62 24.07 17.50 -3.74
CA ASP A 62 25.44 17.22 -3.31
C ASP A 62 25.48 16.18 -2.18
N ASP A 63 24.70 16.38 -1.13
CA ASP A 63 24.58 15.39 -0.04
C ASP A 63 24.00 14.07 -0.56
N TYR A 64 23.05 14.15 -1.49
CA TYR A 64 22.54 12.98 -2.19
C TYR A 64 23.64 12.26 -2.97
N LEU A 65 24.44 12.96 -3.79
CA LEU A 65 25.48 12.33 -4.61
C LEU A 65 26.50 11.59 -3.73
N TYR A 66 26.89 12.20 -2.61
CA TYR A 66 27.75 11.57 -1.61
C TYR A 66 27.11 10.32 -1.00
N ALA A 67 25.87 10.45 -0.54
CA ALA A 67 25.14 9.38 0.12
C ALA A 67 24.85 8.20 -0.83
N ALA A 68 24.49 8.49 -2.08
CA ALA A 68 24.21 7.49 -3.12
C ALA A 68 25.48 6.75 -3.56
N SER A 69 26.60 7.46 -3.71
CA SER A 69 27.90 6.85 -4.02
C SER A 69 28.36 5.93 -2.87
N THR A 70 28.25 6.39 -1.63
CA THR A 70 28.60 5.61 -0.43
C THR A 70 27.68 4.41 -0.25
N THR A 71 26.37 4.58 -0.46
CA THR A 71 25.39 3.49 -0.44
C THR A 71 25.72 2.44 -1.48
N THR A 72 26.07 2.83 -2.71
CA THR A 72 26.46 1.89 -3.77
C THR A 72 27.67 1.03 -3.39
N ILE A 73 28.66 1.62 -2.69
CA ILE A 73 29.81 0.88 -2.15
C ILE A 73 29.36 -0.13 -1.08
N ASN A 74 28.53 0.30 -0.12
CA ASN A 74 28.06 -0.55 0.97
C ASN A 74 27.18 -1.71 0.47
N LEU A 75 26.34 -1.45 -0.54
CA LEU A 75 25.52 -2.45 -1.22
C LEU A 75 26.35 -3.52 -1.94
N ASN A 76 27.61 -3.26 -2.30
CA ASN A 76 28.49 -4.31 -2.82
C ASN A 76 28.82 -5.39 -1.77
N THR A 77 28.64 -5.06 -0.49
CA THR A 77 28.74 -5.99 0.65
C THR A 77 27.36 -6.29 1.28
N ASN A 78 26.27 -5.99 0.55
CA ASN A 78 24.88 -6.16 0.99
C ASN A 78 24.50 -5.39 2.27
N LYS A 79 25.18 -4.27 2.56
CA LYS A 79 24.92 -3.47 3.78
C LYS A 79 24.04 -2.26 3.46
N LYS A 80 22.90 -2.15 4.16
CA LYS A 80 21.98 -1.00 4.14
C LYS A 80 22.21 -0.14 5.39
N THR A 81 23.15 0.78 5.31
CA THR A 81 23.56 1.63 6.46
C THR A 81 23.12 3.06 6.26
N ASN A 82 22.84 3.76 7.36
CA ASN A 82 22.66 5.20 7.34
C ASN A 82 23.99 5.91 7.02
N ILE A 83 23.94 7.02 6.31
CA ILE A 83 25.10 7.79 5.86
C ILE A 83 25.07 9.18 6.50
N SER A 84 26.12 9.54 7.22
CA SER A 84 26.32 10.91 7.69
C SER A 84 26.75 11.80 6.53
N THR A 85 26.05 12.90 6.30
CA THR A 85 26.36 13.94 5.31
C THR A 85 26.87 15.20 6.01
N ASN A 86 27.59 16.03 5.24
CA ASN A 86 28.32 17.18 5.74
C ASN A 86 27.94 18.48 5.02
N ASN A 87 26.71 18.58 4.49
CA ASN A 87 26.26 19.72 3.67
C ASN A 87 27.27 20.07 2.57
N TYR A 88 27.60 19.08 1.73
CA TYR A 88 28.58 19.24 0.66
C TYR A 88 28.20 20.38 -0.28
N LYS A 89 29.20 21.14 -0.71
CA LYS A 89 28.99 22.28 -1.63
C LYS A 89 28.82 21.81 -3.08
N PRO A 90 28.15 22.59 -3.94
CA PRO A 90 28.04 22.30 -5.37
C PRO A 90 29.40 22.31 -6.08
N PRO A 91 29.52 21.68 -7.27
CA PRO A 91 30.73 21.77 -8.09
C PRO A 91 30.97 23.23 -8.56
N THR A 92 32.20 23.59 -8.89
CA THR A 92 32.51 24.95 -9.40
C THR A 92 32.03 25.15 -10.83
N ASN A 93 32.46 24.28 -11.75
CA ASN A 93 32.22 24.42 -13.19
C ASN A 93 31.90 23.04 -13.81
N PRO A 94 30.70 22.47 -13.58
CA PRO A 94 30.30 21.23 -14.23
C PRO A 94 30.10 21.44 -15.75
N PRO A 95 30.64 20.56 -16.62
CA PRO A 95 30.41 20.66 -18.05
C PRO A 95 28.96 20.32 -18.42
N ASN A 96 28.45 20.99 -19.45
CA ASN A 96 27.07 20.79 -19.94
C ASN A 96 26.91 19.51 -20.78
N ASN A 97 28.00 19.00 -21.36
CA ASN A 97 28.01 17.74 -22.07
C ASN A 97 28.43 16.57 -21.16
N THR A 98 27.99 15.37 -21.52
CA THR A 98 28.38 14.14 -20.82
C THR A 98 28.69 13.04 -21.82
N ALA A 99 29.63 12.18 -21.44
CA ALA A 99 29.71 10.84 -22.01
C ALA A 99 28.42 10.05 -21.73
N THR A 100 28.02 9.22 -22.68
CA THR A 100 26.93 8.25 -22.56
C THR A 100 27.45 6.86 -22.94
N GLY A 101 26.85 5.80 -22.40
CA GLY A 101 27.33 4.44 -22.62
C GLY A 101 27.19 3.55 -21.39
N LYS A 102 27.72 2.33 -21.44
CA LYS A 102 27.64 1.37 -20.33
C LYS A 102 28.88 1.47 -19.44
N LEU A 103 28.67 1.59 -18.14
CA LEU A 103 29.70 1.34 -17.12
C LEU A 103 29.50 -0.05 -16.54
N THR A 104 30.56 -0.86 -16.50
CA THR A 104 30.54 -2.17 -15.83
C THR A 104 30.44 -2.00 -14.30
N LYS A 105 30.04 -3.07 -13.59
CA LYS A 105 30.03 -3.11 -12.12
C LYS A 105 31.33 -2.63 -11.49
N THR A 106 32.45 -3.15 -11.96
CA THR A 106 33.78 -2.75 -11.49
C THR A 106 34.01 -1.25 -11.71
N THR A 107 33.65 -0.74 -12.89
CA THR A 107 33.86 0.67 -13.23
C THR A 107 33.00 1.62 -12.39
N TYR A 108 31.69 1.40 -12.27
CA TYR A 108 30.86 2.33 -11.49
C TYR A 108 31.15 2.25 -9.98
N LEU A 109 31.60 1.11 -9.45
CA LEU A 109 32.04 1.01 -8.05
C LEU A 109 33.33 1.81 -7.82
N GLN A 110 34.28 1.74 -8.75
CA GLN A 110 35.50 2.55 -8.69
C GLN A 110 35.19 4.05 -8.75
N VAL A 111 34.25 4.45 -9.62
CA VAL A 111 33.81 5.84 -9.71
C VAL A 111 33.13 6.27 -8.41
N ALA A 112 32.35 5.41 -7.75
CA ALA A 112 31.69 5.72 -6.48
C ALA A 112 32.71 6.01 -5.38
N GLN A 113 33.78 5.19 -5.30
CA GLN A 113 34.89 5.39 -4.36
C GLN A 113 35.61 6.71 -4.63
N ASN A 114 35.84 7.03 -5.90
CA ASN A 114 36.52 8.27 -6.30
C ASN A 114 35.67 9.51 -5.96
N ILE A 115 34.35 9.47 -6.17
CA ILE A 115 33.41 10.54 -5.78
C ILE A 115 33.43 10.73 -4.27
N LYS A 116 33.25 9.64 -3.52
CA LYS A 116 33.28 9.67 -2.04
C LYS A 116 34.58 10.34 -1.54
N LYS A 117 35.74 9.84 -1.98
CA LYS A 117 37.05 10.37 -1.61
C LYS A 117 37.20 11.85 -2.00
N TYR A 118 36.77 12.23 -3.20
CA TYR A 118 36.84 13.62 -3.66
C TYR A 118 36.02 14.54 -2.76
N MET A 119 34.78 14.15 -2.44
CA MET A 119 33.89 14.96 -1.62
C MET A 119 34.41 15.09 -0.18
N GLU A 120 34.85 13.99 0.44
CA GLU A 120 35.50 13.99 1.76
C GLU A 120 36.73 14.91 1.81
N THR A 121 37.54 14.92 0.74
CA THR A 121 38.76 15.74 0.68
C THR A 121 38.48 17.22 0.42
N ASN A 122 37.51 17.53 -0.46
CA ASN A 122 37.32 18.88 -0.98
C ASN A 122 36.08 19.59 -0.42
N GLY A 123 35.28 18.91 0.40
CA GLY A 123 34.03 19.46 0.95
C GLY A 123 32.98 19.83 -0.10
N ARG A 124 33.09 19.27 -1.31
CA ARG A 124 32.20 19.60 -2.45
C ARG A 124 32.09 18.49 -3.49
N SER A 125 31.01 18.50 -4.25
CA SER A 125 30.78 17.58 -5.37
C SER A 125 31.79 17.77 -6.51
N PRO A 126 32.21 16.69 -7.20
CA PRO A 126 33.03 16.80 -8.40
C PRO A 126 32.23 17.35 -9.57
N SER A 127 32.86 18.17 -10.41
CA SER A 127 32.26 18.68 -11.65
C SER A 127 31.97 17.56 -12.67
N TYR A 128 32.80 16.52 -12.69
CA TYR A 128 32.67 15.34 -13.53
C TYR A 128 33.50 14.18 -12.96
N ALA A 129 33.25 12.96 -13.44
CA ALA A 129 34.14 11.81 -13.25
C ALA A 129 34.70 11.36 -14.60
N THR A 130 36.00 11.10 -14.65
CA THR A 130 36.65 10.51 -15.83
C THR A 130 36.46 9.00 -15.82
N THR A 131 35.95 8.43 -16.91
CA THR A 131 35.70 7.00 -17.06
C THR A 131 36.17 6.50 -18.43
N THR A 132 36.09 5.19 -18.67
CA THR A 132 36.41 4.58 -19.96
C THR A 132 35.49 5.03 -21.10
N ILE A 133 34.27 5.49 -20.80
CA ILE A 133 33.34 6.04 -21.80
C ILE A 133 33.51 7.55 -22.01
N GLY A 134 34.43 8.20 -21.25
CA GLY A 134 34.66 9.64 -21.26
C GLY A 134 34.30 10.33 -19.95
N LYS A 135 34.18 11.66 -19.98
CA LYS A 135 33.82 12.48 -18.81
C LYS A 135 32.30 12.44 -18.59
N ILE A 136 31.88 11.97 -17.42
CA ILE A 136 30.48 11.99 -17.00
C ILE A 136 30.27 13.18 -16.09
N ASN A 137 29.39 14.09 -16.47
CA ASN A 137 29.16 15.33 -15.72
C ASN A 137 28.31 15.12 -14.46
N TYR A 138 28.35 16.11 -13.56
CA TYR A 138 27.72 16.08 -12.24
C TYR A 138 26.25 15.59 -12.21
N GLN A 139 25.38 16.13 -13.06
CA GLN A 139 23.96 15.79 -13.10
C GLN A 139 23.76 14.32 -13.54
N SER A 140 24.56 13.88 -14.51
CA SER A 140 24.51 12.49 -15.00
C SER A 140 25.09 11.49 -14.00
N LEU A 141 26.04 11.89 -13.14
CA LEU A 141 26.50 11.07 -12.02
C LEU A 141 25.38 10.82 -11.01
N ILE A 142 24.67 11.88 -10.60
CA ILE A 142 23.51 11.78 -9.69
C ILE A 142 22.48 10.79 -10.25
N TYR A 143 22.07 10.97 -11.51
CA TYR A 143 21.11 10.07 -12.13
C TYR A 143 21.63 8.64 -12.26
N THR A 144 22.91 8.45 -12.56
CA THR A 144 23.52 7.12 -12.67
C THR A 144 23.45 6.36 -11.35
N TYR A 145 23.79 6.98 -10.22
CA TYR A 145 23.71 6.32 -8.91
C TYR A 145 22.27 6.12 -8.43
N ALA A 146 21.35 7.03 -8.77
CA ALA A 146 19.93 6.83 -8.54
C ALA A 146 19.41 5.55 -9.21
N LYS A 147 19.79 5.32 -10.48
CA LYS A 147 19.44 4.11 -11.21
C LYS A 147 20.03 2.84 -10.60
N ILE A 148 21.27 2.90 -10.13
CA ILE A 148 21.94 1.74 -9.50
C ILE A 148 21.19 1.33 -8.23
N ILE A 149 20.84 2.30 -7.38
CA ILE A 149 20.12 2.04 -6.12
C ILE A 149 18.72 1.51 -6.39
N ASN A 150 17.97 2.09 -7.34
CA ASN A 150 16.66 1.57 -7.74
C ASN A 150 16.75 0.14 -8.29
N PHE A 151 17.75 -0.15 -9.13
CA PHE A 151 17.97 -1.52 -9.61
C PHE A 151 18.21 -2.48 -8.44
N TYR A 152 19.05 -2.10 -7.47
CA TYR A 152 19.31 -2.93 -6.30
C TYR A 152 18.05 -3.19 -5.49
N ASN A 153 17.23 -2.16 -5.24
CA ASN A 153 15.98 -2.28 -4.50
C ASN A 153 15.01 -3.26 -5.16
N THR A 154 14.93 -3.27 -6.48
CA THR A 154 14.05 -4.19 -7.23
C THR A 154 14.62 -5.60 -7.33
N ASN A 155 15.94 -5.75 -7.47
CA ASN A 155 16.57 -7.03 -7.86
C ASN A 155 17.35 -7.72 -6.74
N GLY A 156 17.50 -7.10 -5.57
CA GLY A 156 18.28 -7.62 -4.44
C GLY A 156 19.78 -7.74 -4.71
N ARG A 157 20.28 -7.18 -5.81
CA ARG A 157 21.70 -7.22 -6.22
C ARG A 157 22.09 -5.99 -7.02
N LEU A 158 23.38 -5.64 -7.01
CA LEU A 158 23.91 -4.59 -7.88
C LEU A 158 23.86 -5.00 -9.37
N PRO A 159 23.63 -4.05 -10.29
CA PRO A 159 23.57 -4.35 -11.72
C PRO A 159 24.94 -4.71 -12.30
N ASN A 160 25.00 -5.63 -13.27
CA ASN A 160 26.27 -5.99 -13.92
C ASN A 160 26.86 -4.83 -14.74
N TYR A 161 25.99 -3.95 -15.24
CA TYR A 161 26.34 -2.68 -15.85
C TYR A 161 25.21 -1.67 -15.65
N VAL A 162 25.53 -0.37 -15.72
CA VAL A 162 24.56 0.72 -15.79
C VAL A 162 24.77 1.52 -17.06
N THR A 163 23.70 1.85 -17.77
CA THR A 163 23.76 2.78 -18.91
C THR A 163 23.67 4.22 -18.41
N VAL A 164 24.72 4.99 -18.65
CA VAL A 164 24.82 6.43 -18.41
C VAL A 164 24.07 7.16 -19.51
N LYS A 165 23.17 8.05 -19.11
CA LYS A 165 22.40 8.93 -20.00
C LYS A 165 22.63 10.37 -19.57
N GLY A 166 22.66 11.29 -20.54
CA GLY A 166 22.72 12.72 -20.26
C GLY A 166 21.41 13.23 -19.70
N VAL A 167 21.51 14.01 -18.63
CA VAL A 167 20.39 14.71 -18.00
C VAL A 167 20.79 16.15 -17.66
N LYS A 168 19.81 17.04 -17.56
CA LYS A 168 19.99 18.42 -17.09
C LYS A 168 19.41 18.58 -15.69
N ILE A 169 19.84 19.58 -14.92
CA ILE A 169 19.11 19.99 -13.72
C ILE A 169 17.99 20.93 -14.18
N VAL A 170 16.80 20.82 -13.57
CA VAL A 170 15.72 21.80 -13.80
C VAL A 170 16.27 23.20 -13.48
N SER A 171 16.20 24.14 -14.45
CA SER A 171 16.63 25.52 -14.18
C SER A 171 15.72 26.15 -13.13
N SER A 172 16.32 26.75 -12.11
CA SER A 172 15.63 27.53 -11.08
C SER A 172 14.96 28.81 -11.59
N ASP A 173 15.10 29.13 -12.89
CA ASP A 173 14.44 30.27 -13.54
C ASP A 173 12.94 30.04 -13.83
N VAL A 174 12.36 28.93 -13.38
CA VAL A 174 10.91 28.70 -13.37
C VAL A 174 10.41 28.50 -11.94
N VAL A 175 10.87 29.34 -11.01
CA VAL A 175 10.20 29.57 -9.73
C VAL A 175 9.66 31.01 -9.73
N GLY A 176 8.56 31.21 -10.44
CA GLY A 176 7.75 32.42 -10.30
C GLY A 176 6.97 32.37 -8.98
N ASN A 177 7.31 33.27 -8.06
CA ASN A 177 6.45 33.67 -6.93
C ASN A 177 5.09 34.19 -7.50
N PRO A 178 3.94 33.97 -6.83
CA PRO A 178 2.64 34.04 -7.48
C PRO A 178 2.13 35.49 -7.56
N SER A 179 2.08 36.01 -8.79
CA SER A 179 1.19 37.11 -9.20
C SER A 179 0.73 36.83 -10.63
N THR A 180 -0.56 36.53 -10.79
CA THR A 180 -1.30 36.27 -12.05
C THR A 180 -1.28 37.45 -13.04
N PRO A 181 -1.57 37.29 -14.35
CA PRO A 181 -2.37 36.22 -14.99
C PRO A 181 -1.79 35.56 -16.27
N SER A 182 -2.38 34.41 -16.63
CA SER A 182 -2.43 33.81 -17.99
C SER A 182 -1.20 33.03 -18.52
N THR A 183 -1.09 31.75 -18.12
CA THR A 183 -1.20 30.56 -19.00
C THR A 183 -1.51 29.35 -18.09
N GLY A 184 -2.40 28.45 -18.53
CA GLY A 184 -2.88 27.32 -17.73
C GLY A 184 -1.76 26.35 -17.29
N LYS A 185 -1.96 25.61 -16.19
CA LYS A 185 -1.03 24.55 -15.80
C LYS A 185 -1.09 23.41 -16.82
N THR A 186 0.04 22.82 -17.19
CA THR A 186 0.06 21.58 -17.97
C THR A 186 -0.14 20.36 -17.05
N PRO A 187 -0.56 19.19 -17.60
CA PRO A 187 -0.61 17.95 -16.83
C PRO A 187 0.73 17.59 -16.16
N SER A 188 1.84 17.89 -16.83
CA SER A 188 3.20 17.69 -16.30
C SER A 188 3.50 18.58 -15.10
N ASP A 189 3.08 19.84 -15.14
CA ASP A 189 3.25 20.77 -14.00
C ASP A 189 2.48 20.26 -12.78
N VAL A 190 1.25 19.82 -12.98
CA VAL A 190 0.42 19.26 -11.92
C VAL A 190 1.00 17.96 -11.40
N TRP A 191 1.48 17.06 -12.26
CA TRP A 191 2.15 15.83 -11.82
C TRP A 191 3.31 16.14 -10.87
N ASN A 192 4.15 17.13 -11.19
CA ASN A 192 5.22 17.56 -10.30
C ASN A 192 4.70 18.10 -8.96
N LEU A 193 3.61 18.87 -8.95
CA LEU A 193 2.99 19.38 -7.73
C LEU A 193 2.41 18.26 -6.86
N LEU A 194 1.79 17.24 -7.46
CA LEU A 194 1.24 16.07 -6.76
C LEU A 194 2.34 15.21 -6.12
N ILE A 195 3.52 15.14 -6.74
CA ILE A 195 4.58 14.23 -6.36
C ILE A 195 5.61 14.88 -5.44
N ASN A 196 5.93 16.15 -5.70
CA ASN A 196 7.02 16.89 -5.04
C ASN A 196 6.54 18.12 -4.26
N GLY A 197 5.31 18.59 -4.51
CA GLY A 197 4.75 19.73 -3.78
C GLY A 197 4.48 19.42 -2.31
N ASN A 198 4.11 20.45 -1.54
CA ASN A 198 3.55 20.31 -0.20
C ASN A 198 2.05 20.58 -0.30
N SER A 199 1.24 19.54 -0.39
CA SER A 199 -0.20 19.67 -0.63
C SER A 199 -0.99 18.50 -0.06
N THR A 200 -2.26 18.73 0.27
CA THR A 200 -3.18 17.67 0.71
C THR A 200 -3.31 16.54 -0.30
N ALA A 201 -3.16 16.81 -1.61
CA ALA A 201 -3.19 15.76 -2.63
C ALA A 201 -1.96 14.83 -2.55
N ARG A 202 -0.79 15.38 -2.24
CA ARG A 202 0.41 14.59 -1.97
C ARG A 202 0.24 13.78 -0.70
N ASP A 203 -0.24 14.40 0.38
CA ASP A 203 -0.47 13.74 1.66
C ASP A 203 -1.39 12.50 1.48
N VAL A 204 -2.46 12.64 0.70
CA VAL A 204 -3.36 11.53 0.34
C VAL A 204 -2.65 10.42 -0.43
N LEU A 205 -1.75 10.75 -1.38
CA LEU A 205 -0.97 9.77 -2.13
C LEU A 205 0.07 9.05 -1.27
N ASP A 206 0.76 9.77 -0.39
CA ASP A 206 1.82 9.22 0.45
C ASP A 206 1.21 8.25 1.49
N VAL A 207 0.12 8.66 2.15
CA VAL A 207 -0.53 7.88 3.21
C VAL A 207 -1.31 6.66 2.71
N ALA A 208 -1.64 6.60 1.41
CA ALA A 208 -2.28 5.42 0.82
C ALA A 208 -1.45 4.14 1.06
N SER A 209 -0.12 4.21 1.04
CA SER A 209 0.72 3.04 1.30
C SER A 209 0.69 2.64 2.79
N ASP A 210 0.64 3.62 3.70
CA ASP A 210 0.55 3.37 5.14
C ASP A 210 -0.79 2.70 5.51
N VAL A 211 -1.88 3.10 4.85
CA VAL A 211 -3.19 2.47 5.02
C VAL A 211 -3.18 1.01 4.56
N ILE A 212 -2.54 0.70 3.42
CA ILE A 212 -2.39 -0.68 2.95
C ILE A 212 -1.64 -1.51 4.00
N ILE A 213 -0.46 -1.04 4.43
CA ILE A 213 0.37 -1.73 5.42
C ILE A 213 -0.42 -1.97 6.71
N PHE A 214 -1.10 -0.95 7.22
CA PHE A 214 -1.91 -1.08 8.43
C PHE A 214 -2.99 -2.16 8.26
N ILE A 215 -3.74 -2.14 7.16
CA ILE A 215 -4.83 -3.12 6.95
C ILE A 215 -4.26 -4.53 6.78
N GLU A 216 -3.15 -4.70 6.05
CA GLU A 216 -2.49 -5.99 5.87
C GLU A 216 -1.91 -6.56 7.17
N GLU A 217 -1.36 -5.71 8.03
CA GLU A 217 -0.79 -6.10 9.32
C GLU A 217 -1.86 -6.36 10.39
N GLN A 218 -2.89 -5.51 10.44
CA GLN A 218 -3.87 -5.49 11.53
C GLN A 218 -5.16 -6.24 11.19
N GLY A 219 -5.40 -6.57 9.91
CA GLY A 219 -6.63 -7.22 9.45
C GLY A 219 -7.90 -6.36 9.56
N LYS A 220 -7.75 -5.06 9.84
CA LYS A 220 -8.86 -4.12 10.05
C LYS A 220 -8.52 -2.74 9.51
N VAL A 221 -9.53 -1.93 9.23
CA VAL A 221 -9.32 -0.51 8.87
C VAL A 221 -8.80 0.29 10.05
N PRO A 222 -7.94 1.30 9.81
CA PRO A 222 -7.48 2.18 10.87
C PRO A 222 -8.66 3.01 11.42
N GLU A 223 -8.64 3.34 12.72
CA GLU A 223 -9.66 4.23 13.31
C GLU A 223 -9.48 5.68 12.85
N THR A 224 -8.23 6.07 12.53
CA THR A 224 -7.85 7.38 12.02
C THR A 224 -6.70 7.26 11.02
N VAL A 225 -6.62 8.21 10.10
CA VAL A 225 -5.61 8.28 9.04
C VAL A 225 -4.87 9.61 9.19
N LYS A 226 -3.58 9.56 9.51
CA LYS A 226 -2.74 10.76 9.68
C LYS A 226 -2.23 11.24 8.32
N LEU A 227 -2.91 12.21 7.71
CA LEU A 227 -2.50 12.81 6.42
C LEU A 227 -1.18 13.59 6.54
N SER A 228 -1.03 14.36 7.61
CA SER A 228 0.20 15.10 7.92
C SER A 228 0.36 15.28 9.43
N ASP A 229 1.44 15.90 9.88
CA ASP A 229 1.66 16.21 11.30
C ASP A 229 0.58 17.08 11.93
N LYS A 230 -0.19 17.81 11.12
CA LYS A 230 -1.23 18.73 11.58
C LYS A 230 -2.64 18.28 11.23
N LEU A 231 -2.80 17.25 10.41
CA LEU A 231 -4.10 16.82 9.89
C LEU A 231 -4.26 15.32 10.00
N THR A 232 -5.22 14.92 10.83
CA THR A 232 -5.69 13.54 10.97
C THR A 232 -7.16 13.50 10.56
N VAL A 233 -7.52 12.52 9.75
CA VAL A 233 -8.88 12.34 9.23
C VAL A 233 -9.41 10.97 9.63
N ASN A 234 -10.73 10.80 9.65
CA ASN A 234 -11.34 9.48 9.84
C ASN A 234 -11.35 8.68 8.52
N PRO A 235 -11.62 7.36 8.55
CA PRO A 235 -11.61 6.51 7.36
C PRO A 235 -12.59 6.94 6.28
N GLY A 236 -13.77 7.45 6.67
CA GLY A 236 -14.77 7.94 5.71
C GLY A 236 -14.31 9.19 4.97
N GLN A 237 -13.62 10.09 5.68
CA GLN A 237 -12.95 11.25 5.09
C GLN A 237 -11.83 10.82 4.14
N PHE A 238 -10.95 9.92 4.57
CA PHE A 238 -9.90 9.42 3.70
C PHE A 238 -10.47 8.73 2.45
N LEU A 239 -11.51 7.91 2.59
CA LEU A 239 -12.18 7.23 1.48
C LEU A 239 -12.76 8.22 0.46
N TYR A 240 -13.35 9.33 0.94
CA TYR A 240 -13.79 10.41 0.06
C TYR A 240 -12.61 11.06 -0.68
N LEU A 241 -11.55 11.42 0.04
CA LEU A 241 -10.36 12.05 -0.53
C LEU A 241 -9.73 11.14 -1.58
N ALA A 242 -9.65 9.84 -1.30
CA ALA A 242 -9.15 8.84 -2.23
C ALA A 242 -10.03 8.72 -3.47
N SER A 243 -11.36 8.70 -3.31
CA SER A 243 -12.31 8.71 -4.42
C SER A 243 -12.11 9.92 -5.33
N GLN A 244 -12.01 11.12 -4.73
CA GLN A 244 -11.85 12.35 -5.49
C GLN A 244 -10.47 12.46 -6.14
N MET A 245 -9.42 11.95 -5.49
CA MET A 245 -8.08 11.84 -6.05
C MET A 245 -8.07 10.92 -7.27
N ILE A 246 -8.67 9.72 -7.17
CA ILE A 246 -8.76 8.76 -8.28
C ILE A 246 -9.43 9.39 -9.51
N LEU A 247 -10.55 10.09 -9.32
CA LEU A 247 -11.27 10.76 -10.42
C LEU A 247 -10.48 11.92 -11.02
N TYR A 248 -9.77 12.68 -10.19
CA TYR A 248 -8.88 13.75 -10.67
C TYR A 248 -7.74 13.18 -11.51
N LEU A 249 -7.12 12.10 -11.05
CA LEU A 249 -6.02 11.43 -11.74
C LEU A 249 -6.47 10.79 -13.06
N ASP A 250 -7.68 10.24 -13.14
CA ASP A 250 -8.24 9.75 -14.41
C ASP A 250 -8.32 10.86 -15.46
N ASN A 251 -8.80 12.04 -15.06
CA ASN A 251 -8.88 13.18 -15.96
C ASN A 251 -7.49 13.70 -16.32
N LEU A 252 -6.58 13.83 -15.35
CA LEU A 252 -5.21 14.34 -15.55
C LEU A 252 -4.38 13.43 -16.47
N THR A 253 -4.58 12.13 -16.40
CA THR A 253 -3.87 11.11 -17.21
C THR A 253 -4.64 10.66 -18.44
N SER A 254 -5.73 11.34 -18.78
CA SER A 254 -6.56 11.04 -19.95
C SER A 254 -5.77 11.17 -21.25
N SER A 255 -6.01 10.26 -22.19
CA SER A 255 -5.51 10.37 -23.57
C SER A 255 -6.18 11.51 -24.35
N ASP A 256 -7.38 11.92 -23.94
CA ASP A 256 -8.00 13.16 -24.40
C ASP A 256 -7.27 14.36 -23.80
N THR A 257 -6.51 15.06 -24.64
CA THR A 257 -5.66 16.19 -24.26
C THR A 257 -6.46 17.39 -23.75
N SER A 258 -7.70 17.59 -24.21
CA SER A 258 -8.57 18.66 -23.72
C SER A 258 -9.02 18.37 -22.30
N LYS A 259 -9.41 17.12 -22.02
CA LYS A 259 -9.80 16.67 -20.67
C LYS A 259 -8.62 16.75 -19.69
N ALA A 260 -7.42 16.35 -20.12
CA ALA A 260 -6.20 16.44 -19.31
C ALA A 260 -5.80 17.89 -19.02
N LEU A 261 -5.86 18.78 -20.02
CA LEU A 261 -5.56 20.20 -19.85
C LEU A 261 -6.58 20.88 -18.93
N GLN A 262 -7.87 20.54 -19.05
CA GLN A 262 -8.91 21.04 -18.16
C GLN A 262 -8.66 20.62 -16.71
N ALA A 263 -8.32 19.35 -16.47
CA ALA A 263 -7.96 18.87 -15.14
C ALA A 263 -6.75 19.63 -14.56
N ALA A 264 -5.74 19.90 -15.39
CA ALA A 264 -4.56 20.63 -14.99
C ALA A 264 -4.88 22.09 -14.60
N ASN A 265 -5.71 22.76 -15.40
CA ASN A 265 -6.20 24.11 -15.12
C ASN A 265 -7.02 24.19 -13.82
N ASN A 266 -7.75 23.12 -13.49
CA ASN A 266 -8.59 23.04 -12.30
C ASN A 266 -7.83 22.62 -11.02
N TYR A 267 -6.50 22.42 -11.07
CA TYR A 267 -5.71 21.93 -9.95
C TYR A 267 -5.94 22.68 -8.63
N ASN A 268 -5.95 24.02 -8.67
CA ASN A 268 -6.14 24.81 -7.44
C ASN A 268 -7.53 24.57 -6.82
N SER A 269 -8.58 24.53 -7.66
CA SER A 269 -9.94 24.23 -7.21
C SER A 269 -10.05 22.82 -6.62
N PHE A 270 -9.36 21.86 -7.24
CA PHE A 270 -9.24 20.49 -6.73
C PHE A 270 -8.58 20.43 -5.35
N ILE A 271 -7.47 21.16 -5.14
CA ILE A 271 -6.79 21.23 -3.84
C ILE A 271 -7.70 21.82 -2.76
N GLU A 272 -8.46 22.87 -3.07
CA GLU A 272 -9.40 23.47 -2.10
C GLU A 272 -10.57 22.54 -1.76
N GLU A 273 -11.05 21.75 -2.73
CA GLU A 273 -12.04 20.70 -2.46
C GLU A 273 -11.50 19.63 -1.51
N LEU A 274 -10.26 19.16 -1.72
CA LEU A 274 -9.63 18.19 -0.81
C LEU A 274 -9.47 18.75 0.61
N LYS A 275 -9.00 20.00 0.75
CA LYS A 275 -8.85 20.64 2.08
C LYS A 275 -10.18 20.76 2.80
N THR A 276 -11.23 21.18 2.09
CA THR A 276 -12.59 21.32 2.65
C THR A 276 -13.13 19.98 3.11
N MET A 277 -12.96 18.93 2.29
CA MET A 277 -13.51 17.61 2.60
C MET A 277 -12.70 16.85 3.64
N ALA A 278 -11.40 17.16 3.80
CA ALA A 278 -10.59 16.61 4.88
C ALA A 278 -11.05 17.08 6.27
N THR A 279 -11.75 18.22 6.37
CA THR A 279 -12.30 18.75 7.64
C THR A 279 -13.80 18.59 7.75
N THR A 280 -14.50 18.27 6.66
CA THR A 280 -15.95 18.02 6.66
C THR A 280 -16.24 16.68 7.34
N ARG A 281 -17.14 16.69 8.33
CA ARG A 281 -17.56 15.45 9.01
C ARG A 281 -18.32 14.54 8.03
N ILE A 282 -17.84 13.31 7.89
CA ILE A 282 -18.56 12.24 7.20
C ILE A 282 -19.00 11.22 8.24
N ASN A 283 -20.31 11.01 8.32
CA ASN A 283 -20.90 10.04 9.25
C ASN A 283 -20.66 8.60 8.76
N PRO A 284 -20.52 7.63 9.68
CA PRO A 284 -20.43 6.22 9.31
C PRO A 284 -21.72 5.76 8.62
N ALA A 285 -21.63 4.61 7.94
CA ALA A 285 -22.81 3.97 7.40
C ALA A 285 -23.73 3.51 8.55
N PRO A 286 -25.06 3.70 8.47
CA PRO A 286 -25.98 3.28 9.51
C PRO A 286 -26.08 1.75 9.64
N SER A 287 -25.84 1.00 8.56
CA SER A 287 -25.87 -0.47 8.57
C SER A 287 -24.83 -1.00 7.57
N PRO A 288 -23.53 -0.90 7.89
CA PRO A 288 -22.46 -1.33 7.00
C PRO A 288 -22.54 -2.83 6.75
N VAL A 289 -22.38 -3.23 5.49
CA VAL A 289 -22.26 -4.64 5.10
C VAL A 289 -20.77 -4.95 4.92
N ASN A 290 -20.31 -6.05 5.52
CA ASN A 290 -18.98 -6.59 5.26
C ASN A 290 -18.94 -7.08 3.81
N GLY A 291 -18.31 -6.31 2.93
CA GLY A 291 -18.24 -6.66 1.52
C GLY A 291 -17.21 -7.75 1.30
N VAL A 292 -17.65 -8.91 0.80
CA VAL A 292 -16.77 -9.99 0.37
C VAL A 292 -16.85 -10.03 -1.15
N ALA A 293 -15.73 -9.79 -1.82
CA ALA A 293 -15.63 -9.89 -3.26
C ALA A 293 -14.27 -10.47 -3.64
N MET A 294 -14.27 -11.35 -4.63
CA MET A 294 -13.08 -11.94 -5.21
C MET A 294 -13.11 -11.70 -6.71
N GLY A 295 -11.99 -11.24 -7.24
CA GLY A 295 -11.86 -10.92 -8.67
C GLY A 295 -11.05 -9.66 -8.92
N GLU A 296 -11.01 -9.25 -10.17
CA GLU A 296 -10.32 -8.03 -10.59
C GLU A 296 -11.32 -6.89 -10.74
N LEU A 297 -11.05 -5.74 -10.11
CA LEU A 297 -11.70 -4.48 -10.49
C LEU A 297 -10.88 -3.85 -11.62
N THR A 298 -11.46 -3.75 -12.80
CA THR A 298 -10.81 -3.06 -13.93
C THR A 298 -10.72 -1.55 -13.66
N ARG A 299 -9.94 -0.85 -14.49
CA ARG A 299 -9.91 0.62 -14.51
C ARG A 299 -11.28 1.26 -14.68
N ALA A 300 -12.17 0.67 -15.46
CA ALA A 300 -13.53 1.20 -15.58
C ALA A 300 -14.30 1.05 -14.25
N ASP A 301 -14.16 -0.10 -13.59
CA ASP A 301 -14.91 -0.44 -12.39
C ASP A 301 -14.54 0.44 -11.20
N TYR A 302 -13.24 0.58 -10.89
CA TYR A 302 -12.84 1.39 -9.74
C TYR A 302 -13.07 2.90 -9.98
N ILE A 303 -13.07 3.37 -11.23
CA ILE A 303 -13.44 4.76 -11.57
C ILE A 303 -14.94 4.97 -11.35
N ASP A 304 -15.79 4.04 -11.79
CA ASP A 304 -17.22 4.09 -11.55
C ASP A 304 -17.56 4.03 -10.05
N LEU A 305 -16.91 3.14 -9.30
CA LEU A 305 -17.04 3.04 -7.85
C LEU A 305 -16.65 4.36 -7.17
N ALA A 306 -15.51 4.95 -7.51
CA ALA A 306 -15.06 6.22 -6.97
C ALA A 306 -16.08 7.35 -7.26
N LYS A 307 -16.65 7.37 -8.46
CA LYS A 307 -17.68 8.33 -8.86
C LYS A 307 -18.97 8.17 -8.04
N ARG A 308 -19.48 6.95 -7.91
CA ARG A 308 -20.71 6.67 -7.14
C ARG A 308 -20.52 6.98 -5.66
N LEU A 309 -19.38 6.59 -5.09
CA LEU A 309 -19.06 6.83 -3.68
C LEU A 309 -18.92 8.31 -3.37
N ARG A 310 -18.18 9.06 -4.19
CA ARG A 310 -18.06 10.51 -4.04
C ARG A 310 -19.42 11.19 -4.09
N THR A 311 -20.23 10.88 -5.10
CA THR A 311 -21.57 11.46 -5.25
C THR A 311 -22.44 11.18 -4.03
N PHE A 312 -22.48 9.92 -3.57
CA PHE A 312 -23.26 9.55 -2.39
C PHE A 312 -22.83 10.33 -1.15
N ILE A 313 -21.52 10.42 -0.88
CA ILE A 313 -21.01 11.13 0.29
C ILE A 313 -21.33 12.63 0.22
N LYS A 314 -21.20 13.28 -0.95
CA LYS A 314 -21.58 14.71 -1.10
C LYS A 314 -23.07 14.94 -0.87
N THR A 315 -23.91 14.01 -1.31
CA THR A 315 -25.37 14.13 -1.18
C THR A 315 -25.86 13.88 0.25
N TYR A 316 -25.31 12.87 0.93
CA TYR A 316 -25.86 12.38 2.20
C TYR A 316 -24.99 12.67 3.43
N GLY A 317 -23.76 13.18 3.25
CA GLY A 317 -22.83 13.45 4.36
C GLY A 317 -22.43 12.22 5.17
N ARG A 318 -22.59 11.02 4.59
CA ARG A 318 -22.33 9.73 5.25
C ARG A 318 -21.85 8.67 4.26
N LEU A 319 -21.26 7.61 4.79
CA LEU A 319 -20.91 6.43 4.02
C LEU A 319 -22.16 5.62 3.61
N PRO A 320 -22.16 5.00 2.41
CA PRO A 320 -23.17 4.03 2.03
C PRO A 320 -22.98 2.71 2.80
N ASN A 321 -24.06 1.94 2.94
CA ASN A 321 -24.01 0.61 3.58
C ASN A 321 -23.18 -0.39 2.75
N LEU A 322 -23.24 -0.27 1.43
CA LEU A 322 -22.45 -1.01 0.45
C LEU A 322 -22.40 -0.24 -0.88
N VAL A 323 -21.50 -0.64 -1.77
CA VAL A 323 -21.49 -0.23 -3.18
C VAL A 323 -21.46 -1.47 -4.06
N THR A 324 -22.40 -1.59 -5.00
CA THR A 324 -22.47 -2.72 -5.92
C THR A 324 -21.35 -2.65 -6.97
N SER A 325 -20.78 -3.78 -7.37
CA SER A 325 -19.73 -3.87 -8.40
C SER A 325 -19.87 -5.17 -9.21
N PRO A 326 -19.16 -5.32 -10.34
CA PRO A 326 -19.14 -6.59 -11.09
C PRO A 326 -18.63 -7.78 -10.29
N ILE A 327 -17.79 -7.55 -9.27
CA ILE A 327 -17.24 -8.60 -8.40
C ILE A 327 -18.07 -8.81 -7.11
N GLY A 328 -19.22 -8.14 -6.99
CA GLY A 328 -20.13 -8.27 -5.85
C GLY A 328 -20.37 -6.98 -5.07
N ASN A 329 -20.93 -7.12 -3.88
CA ASN A 329 -21.25 -6.01 -2.98
C ASN A 329 -20.03 -5.65 -2.13
N LEU A 330 -19.56 -4.41 -2.26
CA LEU A 330 -18.34 -3.94 -1.60
C LEU A 330 -18.68 -3.06 -0.39
N GLY A 331 -18.04 -3.35 0.74
CA GLY A 331 -18.07 -2.52 1.94
C GLY A 331 -17.14 -1.31 1.80
N CYS A 332 -17.39 -0.25 2.58
CA CYS A 332 -16.54 0.94 2.54
C CYS A 332 -15.14 0.69 3.11
N ASP A 333 -15.01 -0.26 4.02
CA ASP A 333 -13.76 -0.81 4.53
C ASP A 333 -12.93 -1.47 3.43
N PHE A 334 -13.56 -2.32 2.62
CA PHE A 334 -12.93 -2.93 1.45
C PHE A 334 -12.49 -1.88 0.43
N LEU A 335 -13.37 -0.92 0.12
CA LEU A 335 -13.04 0.17 -0.81
C LEU A 335 -11.90 1.06 -0.30
N LEU A 336 -11.73 1.21 1.01
CA LEU A 336 -10.60 1.92 1.61
C LEU A 336 -9.28 1.29 1.20
N LEU A 337 -9.19 -0.03 1.29
CA LEU A 337 -8.01 -0.80 0.87
C LEU A 337 -7.80 -0.70 -0.64
N GLU A 338 -8.84 -0.97 -1.42
CA GLU A 338 -8.73 -1.03 -2.88
C GLU A 338 -8.36 0.33 -3.49
N PHE A 339 -8.95 1.43 -3.00
CA PHE A 339 -8.57 2.77 -3.47
C PHE A 339 -7.17 3.16 -3.01
N SER A 340 -6.74 2.71 -1.83
CA SER A 340 -5.35 2.91 -1.38
C SER A 340 -4.36 2.22 -2.31
N LYS A 341 -4.65 0.98 -2.76
CA LYS A 341 -3.81 0.26 -3.75
C LYS A 341 -3.73 1.01 -5.08
N VAL A 342 -4.86 1.54 -5.57
CA VAL A 342 -4.90 2.36 -6.80
C VAL A 342 -4.00 3.60 -6.67
N LEU A 343 -4.10 4.32 -5.55
CA LEU A 343 -3.30 5.52 -5.30
C LEU A 343 -1.82 5.23 -5.06
N SER A 344 -1.50 4.16 -4.33
CA SER A 344 -0.12 3.70 -4.12
C SER A 344 0.53 3.29 -5.44
N SER A 345 -0.20 2.57 -6.31
CA SER A 345 0.23 2.27 -7.68
C SER A 345 0.52 3.54 -8.48
N TYR A 346 -0.37 4.54 -8.43
CA TYR A 346 -0.13 5.81 -9.10
C TYR A 346 1.11 6.54 -8.53
N ARG A 347 1.30 6.53 -7.21
CA ARG A 347 2.47 7.14 -6.57
C ARG A 347 3.77 6.45 -6.97
N GLY A 348 3.72 5.14 -7.18
CA GLY A 348 4.82 4.31 -7.68
C GLY A 348 5.12 4.56 -9.16
N ASN A 349 4.10 4.51 -10.01
CA ASN A 349 4.22 4.36 -11.47
C ASN A 349 3.93 5.64 -12.26
N GLY A 350 3.24 6.60 -11.65
CA GLY A 350 2.77 7.84 -12.29
C GLY A 350 1.56 7.65 -13.21
N THR A 351 0.94 6.47 -13.20
CA THR A 351 -0.27 6.12 -13.96
C THR A 351 -1.19 5.29 -13.08
N LEU A 352 -2.50 5.42 -13.27
CA LEU A 352 -3.46 4.53 -12.63
C LEU A 352 -3.30 3.09 -13.19
N PRO A 353 -3.46 2.05 -12.37
CA PRO A 353 -3.32 0.66 -12.81
C PRO A 353 -4.41 0.27 -13.83
N ALA A 354 -4.18 -0.76 -14.66
CA ALA A 354 -5.20 -1.25 -15.59
C ALA A 354 -6.35 -1.98 -14.87
N GLY A 355 -6.04 -2.56 -13.71
CA GLY A 355 -6.96 -3.20 -12.79
C GLY A 355 -6.25 -3.49 -11.47
N ILE A 356 -7.01 -3.88 -10.48
CA ILE A 356 -6.51 -4.30 -9.16
C ILE A 356 -7.11 -5.67 -8.82
N GLU A 357 -6.24 -6.63 -8.53
CA GLU A 357 -6.66 -7.93 -8.02
C GLU A 357 -7.11 -7.78 -6.57
N THR A 358 -8.31 -8.26 -6.29
CA THR A 358 -8.93 -8.16 -4.99
C THR A 358 -9.03 -9.53 -4.33
N TYR A 359 -8.63 -9.59 -3.06
CA TYR A 359 -8.64 -10.80 -2.25
C TYR A 359 -9.26 -10.46 -0.90
N SER A 360 -10.31 -11.18 -0.52
CA SER A 360 -11.07 -10.95 0.71
C SER A 360 -10.31 -11.27 2.00
N ASP A 361 -9.21 -12.02 1.90
CA ASP A 361 -8.52 -12.60 3.07
C ASP A 361 -7.77 -11.58 3.93
N ILE A 362 -7.61 -10.35 3.44
CA ILE A 362 -6.89 -9.28 4.12
C ILE A 362 -7.68 -8.75 5.32
N PHE A 363 -9.02 -8.69 5.24
CA PHE A 363 -9.84 -8.41 6.41
C PHE A 363 -10.02 -9.71 7.20
N LYS A 364 -8.97 -10.10 7.93
CA LYS A 364 -9.11 -11.04 9.04
C LYS A 364 -10.05 -10.38 10.02
N PHE A 365 -11.34 -10.76 10.00
CA PHE A 365 -12.35 -10.19 10.87
C PHE A 365 -12.02 -10.39 12.36
N GLU A 366 -11.15 -9.55 12.92
CA GLU A 366 -11.24 -9.16 14.32
C GLU A 366 -12.42 -8.20 14.39
N THR A 367 -13.60 -8.75 14.64
CA THR A 367 -14.76 -7.92 14.95
C THR A 367 -14.41 -6.99 16.10
N PRO A 368 -14.62 -5.67 15.97
CA PRO A 368 -14.28 -4.72 17.01
C PRO A 368 -15.07 -5.02 18.29
N VAL A 369 -14.37 -5.00 19.42
CA VAL A 369 -14.99 -4.92 20.75
C VAL A 369 -15.65 -3.54 20.84
N ILE A 370 -16.90 -3.43 20.38
CA ILE A 370 -17.78 -2.32 20.73
C ILE A 370 -18.72 -2.85 21.80
N ALA A 371 -18.52 -2.40 23.02
CA ALA A 371 -19.48 -2.58 24.09
C ALA A 371 -20.84 -2.00 23.64
N GLY A 372 -21.83 -2.86 23.37
CA GLY A 372 -23.22 -2.42 23.33
C GLY A 372 -24.19 -3.02 22.29
N TYR A 373 -23.77 -3.86 21.33
CA TYR A 373 -24.75 -4.50 20.43
C TYR A 373 -25.20 -5.87 20.97
N LEU A 374 -26.51 -6.01 21.19
CA LEU A 374 -27.17 -7.29 21.52
C LEU A 374 -27.22 -8.15 20.25
N GLY A 375 -26.54 -9.30 20.25
CA GLY A 375 -26.65 -10.30 19.18
C GLY A 375 -25.35 -11.04 18.83
N ALA A 376 -25.44 -11.95 17.86
CA ALA A 376 -24.30 -12.76 17.44
C ALA A 376 -23.28 -11.95 16.65
N TYR A 377 -22.01 -12.35 16.79
CA TYR A 377 -20.86 -11.74 16.11
C TYR A 377 -19.90 -12.84 15.63
N ASN A 378 -18.82 -12.48 14.92
CA ASN A 378 -17.86 -13.43 14.34
C ASN A 378 -18.50 -14.48 13.41
N ILE A 379 -19.57 -14.07 12.70
CA ILE A 379 -20.34 -14.95 11.80
C ILE A 379 -19.54 -15.18 10.51
N GLN A 380 -19.37 -16.45 10.14
CA GLN A 380 -18.71 -16.92 8.94
C GLN A 380 -19.54 -18.05 8.35
N VAL A 381 -19.77 -18.00 7.03
CA VAL A 381 -20.44 -19.05 6.27
C VAL A 381 -19.56 -19.34 5.07
N THR A 382 -19.04 -20.56 4.99
CA THR A 382 -18.24 -21.06 3.86
C THR A 382 -18.91 -22.30 3.28
N SER A 383 -18.43 -22.84 2.15
CA SER A 383 -18.92 -24.12 1.62
C SER A 383 -18.72 -25.29 2.60
N ASP A 384 -17.71 -25.18 3.48
CA ASP A 384 -17.21 -26.29 4.27
C ASP A 384 -17.67 -26.20 5.73
N TYR A 385 -17.80 -25.00 6.28
CA TYR A 385 -18.18 -24.75 7.67
C TYR A 385 -18.97 -23.44 7.86
N VAL A 386 -19.75 -23.40 8.93
CA VAL A 386 -20.36 -22.21 9.50
C VAL A 386 -19.79 -21.96 10.90
N LYS A 387 -19.52 -20.71 11.26
CA LYS A 387 -18.96 -20.34 12.57
C LYS A 387 -19.57 -19.03 13.04
N ALA A 388 -19.89 -18.94 14.32
CA ALA A 388 -20.30 -17.68 14.93
C ALA A 388 -20.05 -17.70 16.44
N THR A 389 -20.07 -16.51 17.02
CA THR A 389 -20.10 -16.28 18.46
C THR A 389 -21.48 -15.76 18.84
N GLY A 390 -22.22 -16.51 19.65
CA GLY A 390 -23.55 -16.12 20.09
C GLY A 390 -23.95 -16.84 21.38
N LYS A 391 -25.08 -16.45 21.97
CA LYS A 391 -25.66 -17.14 23.13
C LYS A 391 -26.48 -18.34 22.72
N CYS A 392 -26.69 -19.24 23.68
CA CYS A 392 -27.39 -20.49 23.43
C CYS A 392 -28.91 -20.36 23.51
N SER A 393 -29.57 -20.15 22.37
CA SER A 393 -31.05 -20.06 22.27
C SER A 393 -31.78 -21.39 22.45
N CYS A 394 -31.07 -22.53 22.40
CA CYS A 394 -31.66 -23.89 22.47
C CYS A 394 -31.83 -24.45 23.91
N GLY A 395 -31.40 -23.71 24.94
CA GLY A 395 -31.40 -24.16 26.34
C GLY A 395 -30.41 -25.29 26.68
N SER A 396 -29.59 -25.75 25.72
CA SER A 396 -28.61 -26.83 25.95
C SER A 396 -27.27 -26.35 26.53
N LYS A 397 -27.03 -25.03 26.53
CA LYS A 397 -25.95 -24.34 27.24
C LYS A 397 -26.52 -23.10 27.92
N SER A 398 -25.74 -22.45 28.78
CA SER A 398 -26.16 -21.24 29.49
C SER A 398 -26.50 -20.10 28.53
N TYR A 399 -27.63 -19.43 28.73
CA TYR A 399 -28.00 -18.23 27.95
C TYR A 399 -27.20 -16.99 28.39
N SER A 400 -26.53 -17.01 29.55
CA SER A 400 -25.78 -15.87 30.07
C SER A 400 -24.41 -15.68 29.40
N ASN A 401 -23.92 -16.67 28.66
CA ASN A 401 -22.58 -16.68 28.10
C ASN A 401 -22.60 -16.70 26.56
N TYR A 402 -21.64 -16.01 25.96
CA TYR A 402 -21.33 -16.13 24.54
C TYR A 402 -20.44 -17.35 24.29
N TYR A 403 -20.72 -18.08 23.21
CA TYR A 403 -19.93 -19.23 22.77
C TYR A 403 -19.53 -19.07 21.32
N THR A 404 -18.24 -19.15 21.03
CA THR A 404 -17.74 -19.30 19.67
C THR A 404 -17.83 -20.77 19.28
N SER A 405 -18.65 -21.10 18.29
CA SER A 405 -18.84 -22.47 17.79
C SER A 405 -18.68 -22.51 16.27
N ALA A 406 -18.09 -23.59 15.77
CA ALA A 406 -17.99 -23.87 14.34
C ALA A 406 -18.58 -25.25 14.06
N PHE A 407 -19.29 -25.37 12.94
CA PHE A 407 -19.94 -26.60 12.50
C PHE A 407 -19.67 -26.82 11.02
N VAL A 408 -19.63 -28.06 10.56
CA VAL A 408 -19.60 -28.39 9.14
C VAL A 408 -20.81 -27.75 8.47
N ASN A 409 -20.63 -27.13 7.29
CA ASN A 409 -21.76 -26.60 6.51
C ASN A 409 -22.52 -27.76 5.87
N TYR A 410 -23.26 -28.50 6.70
CA TYR A 410 -24.04 -29.67 6.35
C TYR A 410 -25.31 -29.67 7.19
N CYS A 411 -26.46 -29.73 6.52
CA CYS A 411 -27.75 -29.80 7.20
C CYS A 411 -28.14 -31.27 7.45
N PRO A 412 -28.19 -31.75 8.72
CA PRO A 412 -28.58 -33.12 9.03
C PRO A 412 -30.07 -33.42 8.79
N CYS A 413 -30.93 -32.40 8.64
CA CYS A 413 -32.33 -32.61 8.29
C CYS A 413 -32.54 -33.03 6.83
N CYS A 414 -31.75 -32.48 5.90
CA CYS A 414 -31.93 -32.74 4.46
C CYS A 414 -30.73 -33.44 3.80
N GLY A 415 -29.63 -33.64 4.53
CA GLY A 415 -28.45 -34.36 4.05
C GLY A 415 -27.60 -33.61 3.04
N ARG A 416 -27.66 -32.27 3.01
CA ARG A 416 -26.97 -31.44 2.00
C ARG A 416 -25.87 -30.57 2.59
N TYR A 417 -24.72 -30.54 1.90
CA TYR A 417 -23.61 -29.64 2.18
C TYR A 417 -23.83 -28.24 1.59
N GLY A 418 -23.20 -27.23 2.17
CA GLY A 418 -23.23 -25.83 1.69
C GLY A 418 -24.59 -25.14 1.84
N THR A 419 -25.51 -25.69 2.65
CA THR A 419 -26.89 -25.19 2.77
C THR A 419 -27.17 -24.43 4.04
N LEU A 420 -26.26 -24.40 5.01
CA LEU A 420 -26.42 -23.61 6.23
C LEU A 420 -26.07 -22.15 5.96
N ALA A 421 -26.93 -21.25 6.42
CA ALA A 421 -26.76 -19.80 6.37
C ALA A 421 -27.14 -19.19 7.74
N PHE A 422 -26.74 -17.94 7.98
CA PHE A 422 -27.08 -17.21 9.19
C PHE A 422 -28.33 -16.36 8.98
N GLU A 423 -29.26 -16.43 9.91
CA GLU A 423 -30.38 -15.50 10.02
C GLU A 423 -30.24 -14.68 11.32
N GLN A 424 -30.30 -13.36 11.18
CA GLN A 424 -30.29 -12.43 12.30
C GLN A 424 -31.67 -12.40 12.95
N GLY A 425 -31.74 -12.71 14.26
CA GLY A 425 -32.99 -12.62 15.00
C GLY A 425 -33.37 -11.18 15.34
N GLY A 426 -34.69 -10.92 15.41
CA GLY A 426 -35.25 -9.59 15.65
C GLY A 426 -35.56 -9.31 17.13
N ALA A 427 -35.75 -8.03 17.45
CA ALA A 427 -36.17 -7.60 18.79
C ALA A 427 -37.56 -8.11 19.19
N ALA A 428 -38.41 -8.46 18.21
CA ALA A 428 -39.75 -9.01 18.43
C ALA A 428 -39.72 -10.48 18.91
N ASP A 429 -38.66 -11.23 18.56
CA ASP A 429 -38.56 -12.67 18.79
C ASP A 429 -37.78 -13.02 20.08
N GLY A 430 -37.31 -12.00 20.81
CA GLY A 430 -36.51 -12.16 22.04
C GLY A 430 -35.14 -12.82 21.83
N ASN A 431 -34.81 -13.22 20.60
CA ASN A 431 -33.55 -13.84 20.23
C ASN A 431 -32.71 -12.87 19.39
N TYR A 432 -32.01 -11.96 20.05
CA TYR A 432 -31.08 -11.04 19.39
C TYR A 432 -29.90 -11.75 18.71
N GLU A 433 -29.66 -13.02 19.02
CA GLU A 433 -28.48 -13.78 18.58
C GLU A 433 -28.65 -14.43 17.21
N GLY A 434 -29.90 -14.61 16.74
CA GLY A 434 -30.15 -15.32 15.48
C GLY A 434 -29.92 -16.82 15.54
N MET A 435 -29.84 -17.46 14.36
CA MET A 435 -29.70 -18.91 14.21
C MET A 435 -29.03 -19.31 12.90
N TRP A 436 -28.55 -20.56 12.85
CA TRP A 436 -28.21 -21.21 11.58
C TRP A 436 -29.49 -21.77 10.99
N TYR A 437 -29.84 -21.42 9.77
CA TYR A 437 -30.95 -22.05 9.08
C TYR A 437 -30.45 -22.76 7.81
N CYS A 438 -31.17 -23.79 7.39
CA CYS A 438 -30.89 -24.46 6.13
C CYS A 438 -31.67 -23.80 5.00
N THR A 439 -30.98 -23.21 4.02
CA THR A 439 -31.57 -22.57 2.84
C THR A 439 -32.39 -23.51 1.94
N TYR A 440 -32.31 -24.82 2.16
CA TYR A 440 -33.05 -25.82 1.38
C TYR A 440 -34.30 -26.37 2.08
N CYS A 441 -34.24 -26.61 3.39
CA CYS A 441 -35.33 -27.28 4.13
C CYS A 441 -35.85 -26.48 5.33
N ASP A 442 -35.35 -25.25 5.50
CA ASP A 442 -35.79 -24.32 6.55
C ASP A 442 -35.62 -24.86 7.97
N ALA A 443 -34.65 -25.77 8.14
CA ALA A 443 -34.33 -26.32 9.45
C ALA A 443 -33.43 -25.34 10.22
N ASP A 444 -33.91 -24.93 11.40
CA ASP A 444 -33.22 -23.98 12.26
C ASP A 444 -32.39 -24.67 13.33
N TYR A 445 -31.18 -24.19 13.55
CA TYR A 445 -30.22 -24.69 14.51
C TYR A 445 -29.65 -23.55 15.35
N CYS A 446 -29.51 -23.82 16.65
CA CYS A 446 -28.94 -22.86 17.57
C CYS A 446 -27.48 -22.58 17.24
N LEU A 447 -27.17 -21.30 17.25
CA LEU A 447 -25.87 -20.77 16.88
C LEU A 447 -24.71 -21.28 17.77
N ALA A 448 -24.98 -21.47 19.06
CA ALA A 448 -23.97 -21.80 20.07
C ALA A 448 -23.81 -23.31 20.36
N CYS A 449 -24.84 -24.10 20.04
CA CYS A 449 -24.91 -25.51 20.40
C CYS A 449 -25.07 -26.42 19.16
N GLY A 450 -25.50 -25.88 18.02
CA GLY A 450 -25.80 -26.63 16.81
C GLY A 450 -27.09 -27.45 16.89
N LYS A 451 -27.83 -27.40 18.01
CA LYS A 451 -29.07 -28.15 18.19
C LYS A 451 -30.19 -27.57 17.36
N ILE A 452 -30.97 -28.44 16.72
CA ILE A 452 -32.17 -28.03 15.99
C ILE A 452 -33.23 -27.39 16.91
N HIS A 453 -33.92 -26.37 16.43
CA HIS A 453 -35.04 -25.68 17.09
C HIS A 453 -36.40 -26.37 16.85
N VAL A 454 -36.41 -27.70 16.81
CA VAL A 454 -37.65 -28.49 16.68
C VAL A 454 -37.91 -29.20 18.00
N SER A 455 -39.05 -28.88 18.64
CA SER A 455 -39.47 -29.50 19.90
C SER A 455 -39.51 -31.03 19.78
N GLY A 456 -38.91 -31.72 20.76
CA GLY A 456 -38.85 -33.19 20.78
C GLY A 456 -37.78 -33.84 19.89
N LYS A 457 -37.03 -33.09 19.07
CA LYS A 457 -35.92 -33.63 18.26
C LYS A 457 -34.56 -33.35 18.90
N ASN A 458 -33.68 -34.35 18.88
CA ASN A 458 -32.34 -34.28 19.45
C ASN A 458 -31.28 -34.44 18.35
N MET A 459 -31.28 -33.48 17.42
CA MET A 459 -30.37 -33.44 16.26
C MET A 459 -29.44 -32.24 16.37
N PHE A 460 -28.17 -32.43 16.05
CA PHE A 460 -27.12 -31.43 16.18
C PHE A 460 -26.32 -31.30 14.88
N LEU A 461 -25.88 -30.09 14.58
CA LEU A 461 -24.82 -29.85 13.60
C LEU A 461 -23.52 -30.51 14.07
N THR A 462 -22.74 -31.00 13.11
CA THR A 462 -21.45 -31.65 13.39
C THR A 462 -20.40 -30.58 13.69
N PRO A 463 -19.75 -30.59 14.87
CA PRO A 463 -18.69 -29.62 15.19
C PRO A 463 -17.55 -29.65 14.18
N TYR A 464 -17.02 -28.48 13.85
CA TYR A 464 -15.85 -28.32 12.99
C TYR A 464 -14.65 -27.89 13.84
N THR A 465 -13.62 -28.73 13.94
CA THR A 465 -12.38 -28.39 14.62
C THR A 465 -11.47 -27.57 13.71
N LEU A 466 -11.15 -26.35 14.14
CA LEU A 466 -10.22 -25.44 13.44
C LEU A 466 -8.74 -25.85 13.62
N GLU A 467 -8.45 -26.86 14.43
CA GLU A 467 -7.11 -27.41 14.63
C GLU A 467 -6.95 -28.74 13.91
N GLY A 468 -6.25 -28.71 12.76
CA GLY A 468 -6.13 -29.86 11.87
C GLY A 468 -5.04 -29.75 10.79
N LEU A 469 -3.96 -28.99 11.04
CA LEU A 469 -2.62 -29.22 10.46
C LEU A 469 -1.69 -29.94 11.46
N ARG A 470 -2.26 -30.66 12.44
CA ARG A 470 -1.52 -31.59 13.30
C ARG A 470 -2.40 -32.78 13.68
N GLY A 471 -2.09 -33.95 13.14
CA GLY A 471 -2.41 -35.25 13.76
C GLY A 471 -3.38 -36.17 13.01
N SER A 472 -2.85 -36.99 12.10
CA SER A 472 -3.23 -38.37 11.78
C SER A 472 -4.70 -38.69 11.45
N SER A 473 -5.07 -38.70 10.16
CA SER A 473 -5.09 -39.93 9.33
C SER A 473 -5.66 -39.60 7.93
N SER A 474 -5.03 -40.15 6.89
CA SER A 474 -5.15 -39.87 5.46
C SER A 474 -4.51 -38.54 4.99
N ASP A 475 -3.23 -38.63 4.62
CA ASP A 475 -2.39 -37.51 4.21
C ASP A 475 -2.85 -36.93 2.87
N VAL A 476 -3.66 -35.87 2.95
CA VAL A 476 -3.82 -34.89 1.87
C VAL A 476 -2.80 -33.78 2.13
N ILE A 477 -1.74 -33.73 1.32
CA ILE A 477 -0.72 -32.69 1.42
C ILE A 477 -1.07 -31.59 0.41
N THR A 478 -1.23 -30.38 0.95
CA THR A 478 -1.73 -29.18 0.29
C THR A 478 -0.54 -28.25 0.10
N MET A 479 -0.06 -28.08 -1.14
CA MET A 479 1.16 -27.31 -1.46
C MET A 479 0.86 -26.11 -2.37
N LYS A 480 1.34 -24.93 -1.98
CA LYS A 480 1.20 -23.66 -2.73
C LYS A 480 2.32 -23.51 -3.76
N TYR A 481 1.99 -23.37 -5.06
CA TYR A 481 2.99 -23.21 -6.14
C TYR A 481 2.73 -22.02 -7.06
N ASN A 482 3.78 -21.58 -7.74
CA ASN A 482 3.73 -20.56 -8.78
C ASN A 482 3.26 -21.19 -10.12
N TYR A 483 2.17 -20.68 -10.69
CA TYR A 483 1.52 -21.16 -11.92
C TYR A 483 2.47 -21.33 -13.13
N LYS A 484 3.58 -20.56 -13.21
CA LYS A 484 4.58 -20.70 -14.29
C LYS A 484 5.42 -21.98 -14.19
N VAL A 485 5.65 -22.50 -12.98
CA VAL A 485 6.42 -23.74 -12.77
C VAL A 485 5.55 -24.96 -13.10
N PHE A 486 4.24 -24.87 -12.89
CA PHE A 486 3.27 -25.94 -13.14
C PHE A 486 3.20 -26.38 -14.61
N ARG A 487 3.25 -25.45 -15.57
CA ARG A 487 3.29 -25.80 -17.01
C ARG A 487 4.54 -26.59 -17.41
N ILE A 488 5.70 -26.28 -16.81
CA ILE A 488 6.98 -26.94 -17.13
C ILE A 488 6.95 -28.42 -16.72
N PHE A 489 6.21 -28.76 -15.64
CA PHE A 489 6.04 -30.15 -15.19
C PHE A 489 5.07 -30.94 -16.07
N GLN A 490 4.02 -30.30 -16.59
CA GLN A 490 2.99 -30.91 -17.43
C GLN A 490 3.53 -31.46 -18.76
N ASP A 491 4.58 -30.83 -19.30
CA ASP A 491 5.18 -31.17 -20.60
C ASP A 491 6.23 -32.30 -20.52
N SER A 492 6.52 -32.83 -19.32
CA SER A 492 7.44 -33.97 -19.17
C SER A 492 6.74 -35.30 -19.42
N TYR A 493 7.25 -36.10 -20.37
CA TYR A 493 6.62 -37.30 -20.91
C TYR A 493 6.40 -38.48 -19.92
N ALA A 494 6.78 -38.34 -18.65
CA ALA A 494 6.81 -39.45 -17.68
C ALA A 494 5.48 -39.70 -16.93
N TYR A 495 4.45 -38.85 -17.07
CA TYR A 495 3.30 -38.87 -16.15
C TYR A 495 1.91 -38.78 -16.80
N LYS A 496 1.80 -38.99 -18.11
CA LYS A 496 0.53 -38.81 -18.85
C LYS A 496 -0.64 -39.67 -18.34
N ASP A 497 -0.37 -40.82 -17.74
CA ASP A 497 -1.40 -41.80 -17.35
C ASP A 497 -1.93 -41.61 -15.90
N ILE A 498 -1.50 -40.57 -15.19
CA ILE A 498 -1.86 -40.35 -13.77
C ILE A 498 -2.87 -39.19 -13.58
N TYR A 499 -3.34 -38.57 -14.67
CA TYR A 499 -4.23 -37.41 -14.62
C TYR A 499 -5.63 -37.75 -15.12
N SER A 500 -6.65 -37.63 -14.27
CA SER A 500 -8.03 -37.46 -14.73
C SER A 500 -8.34 -35.97 -14.84
N LYS A 501 -8.82 -35.52 -16.00
CA LYS A 501 -9.30 -34.14 -16.20
C LYS A 501 -10.34 -33.79 -15.14
N VAL A 502 -10.05 -32.82 -14.29
CA VAL A 502 -11.02 -32.16 -13.41
C VAL A 502 -11.05 -30.69 -13.81
N ASP A 503 -12.27 -30.17 -13.97
CA ASP A 503 -12.64 -28.82 -14.40
C ASP A 503 -11.91 -27.71 -13.62
N ASP A 504 -11.83 -26.51 -14.22
CA ASP A 504 -10.91 -25.38 -14.08
C ASP A 504 -10.76 -24.72 -12.68
N SER A 505 -10.88 -25.48 -11.59
CA SER A 505 -10.66 -24.98 -10.22
C SER A 505 -9.57 -25.71 -9.44
N TYR A 506 -9.21 -26.96 -9.74
CA TYR A 506 -8.11 -27.66 -9.05
C TYR A 506 -7.54 -28.81 -9.89
N THR A 507 -6.22 -29.00 -9.90
CA THR A 507 -5.62 -30.25 -10.41
C THR A 507 -5.36 -31.20 -9.24
N MET A 508 -5.99 -32.37 -9.23
CA MET A 508 -5.68 -33.44 -8.28
C MET A 508 -4.75 -34.47 -8.93
N VAL A 509 -3.67 -34.85 -8.24
CA VAL A 509 -2.77 -35.93 -8.68
C VAL A 509 -2.78 -37.04 -7.63
N LYS A 510 -3.03 -38.26 -8.08
CA LYS A 510 -3.06 -39.45 -7.23
C LYS A 510 -1.74 -40.21 -7.39
N TYR A 511 -1.01 -40.43 -6.31
CA TYR A 511 0.14 -41.34 -6.33
C TYR A 511 -0.18 -42.69 -5.68
N VAL A 512 0.58 -43.71 -6.07
CA VAL A 512 0.52 -45.05 -5.46
C VAL A 512 1.10 -44.96 -4.04
N ASN A 513 0.45 -45.62 -3.08
CA ASN A 513 0.59 -45.51 -1.60
C ASN A 513 -0.37 -44.52 -0.90
N GLY A 514 -1.46 -44.09 -1.57
CA GLY A 514 -2.63 -43.53 -0.89
C GLY A 514 -2.55 -42.04 -0.50
N THR A 515 -1.43 -41.37 -0.79
CA THR A 515 -1.28 -39.92 -0.61
C THR A 515 -1.93 -39.17 -1.78
N ILE A 516 -2.80 -38.22 -1.45
CA ILE A 516 -3.47 -37.35 -2.44
C ILE A 516 -2.81 -35.98 -2.38
N PHE A 517 -2.31 -35.50 -3.52
CA PHE A 517 -1.79 -34.14 -3.64
C PHE A 517 -2.85 -33.26 -4.29
N ARG A 518 -3.22 -32.18 -3.59
CA ARG A 518 -4.11 -31.13 -4.10
C ARG A 518 -3.27 -29.89 -4.38
N PHE A 519 -3.26 -29.47 -5.65
CA PHE A 519 -2.55 -28.28 -6.11
C PHE A 519 -3.54 -27.13 -6.30
N TYR A 520 -3.18 -25.95 -5.79
CA TYR A 520 -3.92 -24.69 -5.86
C TYR A 520 -2.95 -23.52 -6.07
#